data_AF-A0AAD7HA02-F1
#
_entry.id   AF-A0AAD7HA02-F1
#
_cell.length_a   1.000
_cell.length_b   1.000
_cell.length_c   1.000
_cell.angle_alpha   90.00
_cell.angle_beta   90.00
_cell.angle_gamma   90.00
#
_symmetry.space_group_name_H-M   'P 1'
#
loop_
_entity.id
_entity.type
_entity.pdbx_description
1 polymer ?
#
loop_
_entity_poly.entity_id
_entity_poly.type
_entity_poly.pdbx_seq_one_letter_code
_entity_poly.pdbx_strand_id
1 'polypeptide(L)'
;MGSLAALLKSNDVPLPSQRTLVEEILRDKRAELATSGDAISQLESTLSALHAKHAELASEISQYDSILSPVRQLPPEIVGEIFLYFTPVMHHDSELGKRERVNLPWKLGHICRLWRAVSLSMGQLWSVIDLGAPCPVEEDDRTPQLFDPDGEK
;
A
#
# COMPACT_ATOMS: atom_id res chain seq x y z
N MET A 1 -53.41 37.78 -11.14
CA MET A 1 -53.33 36.36 -10.71
C MET A 1 -51.85 36.00 -10.61
N GLY A 2 -51.36 35.64 -9.42
CA GLY A 2 -49.93 35.43 -9.17
C GLY A 2 -49.40 34.15 -9.83
N SER A 3 -48.16 34.19 -10.32
CA SER A 3 -47.45 33.03 -10.89
C SER A 3 -46.84 32.16 -9.78
N LEU A 4 -46.69 30.84 -10.01
CA LEU A 4 -45.94 29.95 -9.11
C LEU A 4 -44.49 30.45 -8.87
N ALA A 5 -43.89 31.08 -9.88
CA ALA A 5 -42.55 31.67 -9.75
C ALA A 5 -42.50 32.87 -8.79
N ALA A 6 -43.63 33.57 -8.58
CA ALA A 6 -43.72 34.66 -7.62
C ALA A 6 -43.82 34.10 -6.18
N LEU A 7 -44.57 33.00 -5.99
CA LEU A 7 -44.66 32.29 -4.71
C LEU A 7 -43.34 31.65 -4.27
N LEU A 8 -42.43 31.35 -5.20
CA LEU A 8 -41.07 30.92 -4.86
C LEU A 8 -40.20 32.07 -4.31
N LYS A 9 -40.63 33.33 -4.48
CA LYS A 9 -39.89 34.53 -4.09
C LYS A 9 -40.60 35.34 -3.00
N SER A 10 -41.82 34.94 -2.61
CA SER A 10 -42.62 35.60 -1.58
C SER A 10 -43.21 34.59 -0.60
N ASN A 11 -43.61 35.05 0.59
CA ASN A 11 -44.30 34.22 1.59
C ASN A 11 -45.83 34.29 1.46
N ASP A 12 -46.36 34.59 0.27
CA ASP A 12 -47.79 34.70 0.06
C ASP A 12 -48.48 33.34 0.13
N VAL A 13 -49.71 33.29 0.64
CA VAL A 13 -50.50 32.06 0.73
C VAL A 13 -50.92 31.62 -0.68
N PRO A 14 -50.62 30.37 -1.11
CA PRO A 14 -51.03 29.87 -2.41
C PRO A 14 -52.55 29.75 -2.53
N LEU A 15 -53.10 30.04 -3.71
CA LEU A 15 -54.50 29.75 -4.03
C LEU A 15 -54.73 28.23 -4.09
N PRO A 16 -55.96 27.73 -3.84
CA PRO A 16 -56.25 26.29 -3.86
C PRO A 16 -55.84 25.58 -5.16
N SER A 17 -55.98 26.24 -6.31
CA SER A 17 -55.56 25.71 -7.62
C SER A 17 -54.03 25.63 -7.75
N GLN A 18 -53.30 26.62 -7.23
CA GLN A 18 -51.84 26.61 -7.20
C GLN A 18 -51.32 25.51 -6.27
N ARG A 19 -51.97 25.32 -5.12
CA ARG A 19 -51.64 24.23 -4.19
C ARG A 19 -51.80 22.87 -4.85
N THR A 20 -52.95 22.62 -5.49
CA THR A 20 -53.23 21.36 -6.18
C THR A 20 -52.19 21.08 -7.28
N LEU A 21 -51.85 22.10 -8.07
CA LEU A 21 -50.83 22.00 -9.12
C LEU A 21 -49.44 21.69 -8.56
N VAL A 22 -49.04 22.33 -7.46
CA VAL A 22 -47.74 22.06 -6.80
C VAL A 22 -47.71 20.66 -6.19
N GLU A 23 -48.80 20.19 -5.59
CA GLU A 23 -48.90 18.84 -5.03
C GLU A 23 -48.76 17.76 -6.10
N GLU A 24 -49.36 17.97 -7.28
CA GLU A 24 -49.19 17.10 -8.45
C GLU A 24 -47.74 17.09 -8.96
N ILE A 25 -47.15 18.27 -9.17
CA ILE A 25 -45.75 18.37 -9.60
C ILE A 25 -44.82 17.67 -8.60
N LEU A 26 -45.04 17.85 -7.30
CA LEU A 26 -44.24 17.21 -6.26
C LEU A 26 -44.40 15.70 -6.24
N ARG A 27 -45.61 15.18 -6.47
CA ARG A 27 -45.86 13.74 -6.57
C ARG A 27 -45.06 13.15 -7.73
N ASP A 28 -45.12 13.79 -8.90
CA ASP A 28 -44.43 13.30 -10.10
C ASP A 28 -42.91 13.38 -9.93
N LYS A 29 -42.39 14.48 -9.37
CA LYS A 29 -40.96 14.62 -9.06
C LYS A 29 -40.47 13.63 -8.01
N ARG A 30 -41.29 13.29 -7.01
CA ARG A 30 -40.94 12.24 -6.04
C ARG A 30 -40.90 10.86 -6.70
N ALA A 31 -41.82 10.55 -7.61
CA ALA A 31 -41.82 9.29 -8.35
C ALA A 31 -40.59 9.15 -9.27
N GLU A 32 -40.24 10.23 -9.97
CA GLU A 32 -39.04 10.30 -10.83
C GLU A 32 -37.76 10.14 -9.99
N LEU A 33 -37.70 10.79 -8.82
CA LEU A 33 -36.56 10.68 -7.90
C LEU A 33 -36.42 9.26 -7.34
N ALA A 34 -37.52 8.62 -6.94
CA ALA A 34 -37.51 7.24 -6.46
C ALA A 34 -37.01 6.28 -7.55
N THR A 35 -37.55 6.39 -8.76
CA THR A 35 -37.14 5.56 -9.91
C THR A 35 -35.66 5.70 -10.22
N SER A 36 -35.14 6.94 -10.18
CA SER A 36 -33.71 7.20 -10.40
C SER A 36 -32.84 6.63 -9.26
N GLY A 37 -33.29 6.72 -8.01
CA GLY A 37 -32.60 6.15 -6.86
C GLY A 37 -32.52 4.63 -6.90
N ASP A 38 -33.58 3.96 -7.35
CA ASP A 38 -33.60 2.51 -7.55
C ASP A 38 -32.61 2.09 -8.64
N ALA A 39 -32.56 2.81 -9.75
CA ALA A 39 -31.61 2.56 -10.84
C ALA A 39 -30.16 2.75 -10.39
N ILE A 40 -29.87 3.80 -9.61
CA ILE A 40 -28.54 4.02 -9.02
C ILE A 40 -28.16 2.83 -8.12
N SER A 41 -29.06 2.43 -7.22
CA SER A 41 -28.80 1.33 -6.29
C SER A 41 -28.52 0.01 -7.01
N GLN A 42 -29.26 -0.28 -8.10
CA GLN A 42 -29.03 -1.47 -8.92
C GLN A 42 -27.67 -1.43 -9.63
N LEU A 43 -27.30 -0.27 -10.19
CA LEU A 43 -26.00 -0.10 -10.85
C LEU A 43 -24.84 -0.22 -9.86
N GLU A 44 -24.96 0.37 -8.66
CA GLU A 44 -23.96 0.26 -7.60
C GLU A 44 -23.78 -1.19 -7.14
N SER A 45 -24.88 -1.93 -6.96
CA SER A 45 -24.81 -3.35 -6.64
C SER A 45 -24.11 -4.16 -7.72
N THR A 46 -24.40 -3.86 -9.00
CA THR A 46 -23.78 -4.55 -10.14
C THR A 46 -22.29 -4.23 -10.22
N LEU A 47 -21.92 -2.96 -10.03
CA LEU A 47 -20.54 -2.50 -10.04
C LEU A 47 -19.74 -3.13 -8.89
N SER A 48 -20.32 -3.23 -7.70
CA SER A 48 -19.71 -3.91 -6.55
C SER A 48 -19.44 -5.39 -6.85
N ALA A 49 -20.41 -6.11 -7.43
CA ALA A 49 -20.23 -7.51 -7.82
C ALA A 49 -19.12 -7.69 -8.88
N LEU A 50 -19.06 -6.78 -9.87
CA LEU A 50 -18.00 -6.81 -10.89
C LEU A 50 -16.62 -6.52 -10.29
N HIS A 51 -16.50 -5.58 -9.36
CA HIS A 51 -15.25 -5.33 -8.65
C HIS A 51 -14.80 -6.54 -7.82
N ALA A 52 -15.71 -7.20 -7.12
CA ALA A 52 -15.40 -8.42 -6.37
C ALA A 52 -14.86 -9.51 -7.30
N LYS A 53 -15.52 -9.76 -8.43
CA LYS A 53 -15.08 -10.73 -9.44
C LYS A 53 -13.73 -10.36 -10.06
N HIS A 54 -13.51 -9.08 -10.34
CA HIS A 54 -12.23 -8.61 -10.86
C HIS A 54 -11.09 -8.86 -9.85
N ALA A 55 -11.32 -8.57 -8.57
CA ALA A 55 -10.34 -8.80 -7.52
C ALA A 55 -10.01 -10.30 -7.34
N GLU A 56 -11.04 -11.15 -7.39
CA GLU A 56 -10.89 -12.62 -7.36
C GLU A 56 -10.01 -13.11 -8.51
N LEU A 57 -10.36 -12.74 -9.76
CA LEU A 57 -9.59 -13.14 -10.94
C LEU A 57 -8.16 -12.61 -10.91
N ALA A 58 -7.94 -11.37 -10.48
CA ALA A 58 -6.59 -10.82 -10.33
C ALA A 58 -5.77 -11.60 -9.30
N SER A 59 -6.40 -12.05 -8.21
CA SER A 59 -5.75 -12.90 -7.22
C SER A 59 -5.38 -14.27 -7.79
N GLU A 60 -6.29 -14.91 -8.54
CA GLU A 60 -6.03 -16.18 -9.22
C GLU A 60 -4.88 -16.08 -10.21
N ILE A 61 -4.90 -15.04 -11.07
CA ILE A 61 -3.83 -14.78 -12.04
C ILE A 61 -2.49 -14.64 -11.32
N SER A 62 -2.43 -13.84 -10.26
CA SER A 62 -1.21 -13.65 -9.47
C SER A 62 -0.68 -14.97 -8.89
N GLN A 63 -1.56 -15.86 -8.44
CA GLN A 63 -1.17 -17.18 -7.95
C GLN A 63 -0.55 -18.03 -9.07
N TYR A 64 -1.16 -18.07 -10.25
CA TYR A 64 -0.62 -18.81 -11.40
C TYR A 64 0.69 -18.21 -11.94
N ASP A 65 0.79 -16.89 -12.04
CA ASP A 65 2.02 -16.20 -12.40
C ASP A 65 3.15 -16.51 -11.39
N SER A 66 2.82 -16.65 -10.11
CA SER A 66 3.81 -17.05 -9.10
C SER A 66 4.36 -18.46 -9.33
N ILE A 67 3.56 -19.37 -9.89
CA ILE A 67 3.96 -20.74 -10.26
C ILE A 67 4.85 -20.70 -11.49
N LEU A 68 4.48 -19.88 -12.49
CA LEU A 68 5.22 -19.72 -13.74
C LEU A 68 6.43 -18.78 -13.62
N SER A 69 6.64 -18.17 -12.45
CA SER A 69 7.75 -17.26 -12.20
C SER A 69 9.08 -17.85 -12.67
N PRO A 70 9.88 -17.11 -13.47
CA PRO A 70 11.17 -17.59 -13.98
C PRO A 70 12.09 -18.11 -12.88
N VAL A 71 12.02 -17.50 -11.69
CA VAL A 71 12.81 -17.90 -10.51
C VAL A 71 12.57 -19.36 -10.10
N ARG A 72 11.36 -19.90 -10.31
CA ARG A 72 11.05 -21.31 -10.02
C ARG A 72 11.52 -22.27 -11.13
N GLN A 73 11.82 -21.75 -12.30
CA GLN A 73 12.27 -22.53 -13.47
C GLN A 73 13.79 -22.59 -13.58
N LEU A 74 14.51 -21.71 -12.86
CA LEU A 74 15.95 -21.75 -12.81
C LEU A 74 16.45 -22.98 -12.03
N PRO A 75 17.42 -23.73 -12.56
CA PRO A 75 18.14 -24.72 -11.78
C PRO A 75 18.77 -24.09 -10.53
N PRO A 76 18.82 -24.80 -9.40
CA PRO A 76 19.38 -24.27 -8.15
C PRO A 76 20.85 -23.81 -8.30
N GLU A 77 21.60 -24.40 -9.24
CA GLU A 77 22.97 -24.04 -9.57
C GLU A 77 23.05 -22.61 -10.12
N ILE A 78 22.14 -22.23 -11.01
CA ILE A 78 22.09 -20.90 -11.62
C ILE A 78 21.67 -19.86 -10.59
N VAL A 79 20.69 -20.19 -9.73
CA VAL A 79 20.30 -19.32 -8.60
C VAL A 79 21.48 -19.08 -7.67
N GLY A 80 22.27 -20.12 -7.40
CA GLY A 80 23.48 -20.02 -6.60
C GLY A 80 24.56 -19.16 -7.22
N GLU A 81 24.81 -19.32 -8.52
CA GLU A 81 25.77 -18.49 -9.27
C GLU A 81 25.39 -17.01 -9.24
N ILE A 82 24.10 -16.70 -9.39
CA ILE A 82 23.57 -15.34 -9.22
C ILE A 82 23.88 -14.81 -7.81
N PHE A 83 23.68 -15.62 -6.75
CA PHE A 83 23.96 -15.18 -5.38
C PHE A 83 25.45 -14.88 -5.16
N LEU A 84 26.33 -15.71 -5.71
CA LEU A 84 27.77 -15.53 -5.61
C LEU A 84 28.25 -14.26 -6.30
N TYR A 85 27.61 -13.85 -7.41
CA TYR A 85 27.93 -12.60 -8.10
C TYR A 85 27.84 -11.36 -7.20
N PHE A 86 26.93 -11.36 -6.22
CA PHE A 86 26.72 -10.25 -5.29
C PHE A 86 27.49 -10.40 -3.97
N THR A 87 28.27 -11.46 -3.82
CA THR A 87 28.99 -11.77 -2.57
C THR A 87 30.41 -11.16 -2.61
N PRO A 88 30.98 -10.71 -1.46
CA PRO A 88 32.31 -10.09 -1.42
C PRO A 88 33.45 -11.01 -1.90
N VAL A 89 33.21 -12.32 -1.95
CA VAL A 89 34.19 -13.36 -2.33
C VAL A 89 34.51 -13.33 -3.83
N MET A 90 33.55 -12.95 -4.68
CA MET A 90 33.72 -13.03 -6.14
C MET A 90 33.93 -11.66 -6.81
N HIS A 91 33.28 -10.60 -6.32
CA HIS A 91 33.38 -9.26 -6.96
C HIS A 91 33.49 -8.13 -5.93
N HIS A 92 34.63 -7.43 -5.98
CA HIS A 92 34.89 -6.25 -5.14
C HIS A 92 34.16 -4.98 -5.64
N ASP A 93 33.81 -4.96 -6.94
CA ASP A 93 33.25 -3.82 -7.69
C ASP A 93 31.72 -3.81 -7.77
N SER A 94 31.04 -4.56 -6.90
CA SER A 94 29.58 -4.49 -6.81
C SER A 94 29.14 -3.13 -6.24
N GLU A 95 28.14 -2.50 -6.87
CA GLU A 95 27.45 -1.28 -6.40
C GLU A 95 26.88 -1.39 -4.98
N LEU A 96 26.72 -2.62 -4.46
CA LEU A 96 26.24 -2.88 -3.11
C LEU A 96 27.34 -2.59 -2.09
N GLY A 97 27.04 -1.77 -1.06
CA GLY A 97 27.96 -1.51 0.04
C GLY A 97 28.36 -2.78 0.80
N LYS A 98 29.57 -2.80 1.38
CA LYS A 98 30.13 -3.99 2.09
C LYS A 98 29.17 -4.61 3.10
N ARG A 99 28.50 -3.79 3.92
CA ARG A 99 27.52 -4.24 4.93
C ARG A 99 26.30 -4.92 4.31
N GLU A 100 25.87 -4.44 3.15
CA GLU A 100 24.72 -5.03 2.46
C GLU A 100 25.06 -6.39 1.87
N ARG A 101 26.27 -6.56 1.33
CA ARG A 101 26.77 -7.84 0.82
C ARG A 101 26.89 -8.90 1.91
N VAL A 102 27.36 -8.53 3.10
CA VAL A 102 27.48 -9.48 4.24
C VAL A 102 26.11 -9.89 4.78
N ASN A 103 25.09 -9.02 4.67
CA ASN A 103 23.73 -9.35 5.07
C ASN A 103 22.89 -10.01 3.96
N LEU A 104 23.45 -10.15 2.76
CA LEU A 104 22.75 -10.68 1.59
C LEU A 104 22.26 -12.13 1.78
N PRO A 105 23.04 -13.08 2.34
CA PRO A 105 22.58 -14.46 2.53
C PRO A 105 21.29 -14.54 3.36
N TRP A 106 21.19 -13.68 4.38
CA TRP A 106 19.98 -13.53 5.20
C TRP A 106 18.81 -12.99 4.36
N LYS A 107 19.00 -11.89 3.63
CA LYS A 107 17.96 -11.30 2.76
C LYS A 107 17.45 -12.30 1.72
N LEU A 108 18.35 -13.02 1.05
CA LEU A 108 18.00 -14.02 0.04
C LEU A 108 17.17 -15.16 0.63
N GLY A 109 17.48 -15.59 1.86
CA GLY A 109 16.75 -16.63 2.58
C GLY A 109 15.33 -16.26 3.00
N HIS A 110 14.92 -15.00 2.87
CA HIS A 110 13.56 -14.52 3.15
C HIS A 110 12.69 -14.37 1.90
N ILE A 111 13.25 -14.50 0.69
CA ILE A 111 12.50 -14.29 -0.57
C ILE A 111 11.55 -15.46 -0.85
N CYS A 112 12.06 -16.69 -0.88
CA CYS A 112 11.24 -17.88 -1.06
C CYS A 112 11.95 -19.14 -0.53
N ARG A 113 11.22 -20.27 -0.48
CA ARG A 113 11.74 -21.55 0.01
C ARG A 113 12.92 -22.06 -0.82
N LEU A 114 12.88 -21.91 -2.15
CA LEU A 114 13.96 -22.31 -3.05
C LEU A 114 15.24 -21.52 -2.75
N TRP A 115 15.13 -20.20 -2.66
CA TRP A 115 16.28 -19.31 -2.40
C TRP A 115 16.88 -19.56 -1.02
N ARG A 116 16.05 -19.84 -0.02
CA ARG A 116 16.50 -20.27 1.30
C ARG A 116 17.27 -21.58 1.24
N ALA A 117 16.76 -22.58 0.53
CA ALA A 117 17.44 -23.87 0.39
C ALA A 117 18.79 -23.71 -0.31
N VAL A 118 18.84 -22.98 -1.42
CA VAL A 118 20.07 -22.67 -2.16
C VAL A 118 21.06 -21.90 -1.27
N SER A 119 20.61 -20.81 -0.63
CA SER A 119 21.44 -19.99 0.26
C SER A 119 22.06 -20.81 1.39
N LEU A 120 21.28 -21.67 2.06
CA LEU A 120 21.77 -22.53 3.13
C LEU A 120 22.70 -23.65 2.64
N SER A 121 22.49 -24.16 1.43
CA SER A 121 23.35 -25.21 0.84
C SER A 121 24.74 -24.68 0.42
N MET A 122 24.87 -23.36 0.24
CA MET A 122 26.08 -22.73 -0.28
C MET A 122 26.91 -22.07 0.81
N GLY A 123 27.81 -22.82 1.43
CA GLY A 123 28.69 -22.32 2.50
C GLY A 123 29.53 -21.09 2.14
N GLN A 124 29.82 -20.87 0.85
CA GLN A 124 30.56 -19.70 0.35
C GLN A 124 29.85 -18.36 0.64
N LEU A 125 28.51 -18.35 0.62
CA LEU A 125 27.70 -17.18 0.94
C LEU A 125 27.85 -16.77 2.41
N TRP A 126 28.11 -17.74 3.28
CA TRP A 126 28.23 -17.58 4.73
C TRP A 126 29.67 -17.45 5.22
N SER A 127 30.63 -17.26 4.29
CA SER A 127 32.06 -17.12 4.62
C SER A 127 32.38 -15.89 5.48
N VAL A 128 31.53 -14.86 5.45
CA VAL A 128 31.65 -13.66 6.27
C VAL A 128 30.30 -13.38 6.93
N ILE A 129 30.29 -13.22 8.25
CA ILE A 129 29.10 -12.87 9.03
C ILE A 129 29.43 -11.62 9.86
N ASP A 130 28.67 -10.56 9.64
CA ASP A 130 28.74 -9.33 10.43
C ASP A 130 27.65 -9.38 11.50
N LEU A 131 28.05 -9.46 12.76
CA LEU A 131 27.13 -9.51 13.91
C LEU A 131 26.67 -8.11 14.33
N GLY A 132 27.09 -7.05 13.64
CA GLY A 132 26.64 -5.68 13.88
C GLY A 132 26.91 -5.22 15.30
N ALA A 133 28.12 -5.47 15.81
CA ALA A 133 28.51 -4.99 17.13
C ALA A 133 28.25 -3.47 17.18
N PRO A 134 27.51 -2.98 18.20
CA PRO A 134 27.47 -1.55 18.46
C PRO A 134 28.92 -1.10 18.64
N CYS A 135 29.37 -0.17 17.78
CA CYS A 135 30.61 0.54 18.04
C CYS A 135 30.44 1.15 19.45
N PRO A 136 31.34 0.91 20.41
CA PRO A 136 31.33 1.71 21.62
C PRO A 136 31.43 3.15 21.15
N VAL A 137 30.35 3.92 21.33
CA VAL A 137 30.47 5.36 21.38
C VAL A 137 31.44 5.59 22.53
N GLU A 138 32.68 5.93 22.20
CA GLU A 138 33.55 6.58 23.16
C GLU A 138 32.74 7.78 23.65
N GLU A 139 32.16 7.66 24.85
CA GLU A 139 31.65 8.79 25.59
C GLU A 139 32.83 9.73 25.76
N ASP A 140 32.95 10.74 24.88
CA ASP A 140 33.84 11.86 25.08
C ASP A 140 33.37 12.53 26.38
N ASP A 141 34.08 12.22 27.46
CA ASP A 141 33.92 12.71 28.84
C ASP A 141 34.26 14.21 28.96
N ARG A 142 33.78 15.00 28.00
CA ARG A 142 33.95 16.45 27.92
C ARG A 142 32.61 17.11 27.67
N THR A 143 31.64 16.84 28.53
CA THR A 143 30.68 17.89 28.91
C THR A 143 31.40 18.87 29.84
N PRO A 144 31.64 20.13 29.42
CA PRO A 144 32.10 21.16 30.34
C PRO A 144 31.03 21.32 31.41
N GLN A 145 31.43 21.20 32.67
CA GLN A 145 30.55 21.43 33.81
C GLN A 145 29.91 22.82 33.67
N LEU A 146 28.59 22.84 33.52
CA LEU A 146 27.79 24.04 33.70
C LEU A 146 27.89 24.41 35.18
N PHE A 147 28.83 25.29 35.50
CA PHE A 147 28.99 25.89 36.80
C PHE A 147 28.04 27.08 36.86
N ASP A 148 26.92 26.91 37.54
CA ASP A 148 26.20 27.99 38.21
C ASP A 148 25.70 27.40 39.54
N PRO A 149 26.01 28.04 40.67
CA PRO A 149 25.00 28.99 41.14
C PRO A 149 25.58 30.25 41.81
N ASP A 150 24.74 31.27 41.78
CA ASP A 150 24.75 32.51 42.55
C ASP A 150 25.53 32.49 43.88
N GLY A 151 26.36 33.53 44.07
CA GLY A 151 27.05 33.81 45.33
C GLY A 151 27.61 35.24 45.40
N GLU A 152 26.78 36.16 45.91
CA GLU A 152 27.12 37.40 46.66
C GLU A 152 28.03 38.47 46.01
N LYS A 153 27.43 39.55 45.51
CA LYS A 153 27.19 40.82 46.24
C LYS A 153 26.45 41.84 45.38
#